data_AF-A0A963WN62-F1
#
_entry.id   AF-A0A963WN62-F1
#
_cell.length_a   1.000
_cell.length_b   1.000
_cell.length_c   1.000
_cell.angle_alpha   90.00
_cell.angle_beta   90.00
_cell.angle_gamma   90.00
#
_symmetry.space_group_name_H-M   'P 1'
#
loop_
_entity.id
_entity.type
_entity.pdbx_description
1 polymer ?
#
loop_
_entity_poly.entity_id
_entity_poly.type
_entity_poly.pdbx_seq_one_letter_code
_entity_poly.pdbx_strand_id
1 'polypeptide(L)'
;MRTPLLLACAAALAVTGWNSPSGGASAHPGGLNAQGCHNNRKTGDYHCHGGAARSSPPASRPQSRGGTPYYANCSEVRAVGKAPLRRGDPGYAPHLDRDNDGIACE
;
A
#
# COMPACT_ATOMS: atom_id res chain seq x y z
N MET A 1 -31.05 24.61 53.35
CA MET A 1 -32.36 24.22 53.92
C MET A 1 -32.97 23.22 52.94
N ARG A 2 -33.11 21.96 53.37
CA ARG A 2 -34.03 20.91 52.86
C ARG A 2 -33.84 20.38 51.41
N THR A 3 -33.17 19.23 51.36
CA THR A 3 -33.35 17.97 50.57
C THR A 3 -34.78 17.67 50.06
N PRO A 4 -35.07 16.66 49.19
CA PRO A 4 -34.31 15.41 48.84
C PRO A 4 -34.26 15.08 47.31
N LEU A 5 -33.37 14.25 46.75
CA LEU A 5 -33.01 12.84 46.96
C LEU A 5 -34.13 11.82 46.61
N LEU A 6 -33.86 11.00 45.58
CA LEU A 6 -34.46 9.70 45.21
C LEU A 6 -35.91 9.70 44.67
N LEU A 7 -36.11 9.15 43.47
CA LEU A 7 -36.72 7.83 43.23
C LEU A 7 -37.31 7.76 41.81
N ALA A 8 -36.66 7.02 40.91
CA ALA A 8 -37.34 6.25 39.85
C ALA A 8 -36.30 5.45 39.04
N CYS A 9 -36.00 4.25 39.51
CA CYS A 9 -35.62 3.17 38.60
C CYS A 9 -36.84 2.84 37.73
N ALA A 10 -36.72 2.95 36.41
CA ALA A 10 -37.56 2.19 35.49
C ALA A 10 -36.78 1.96 34.20
N ALA A 11 -36.53 0.68 33.93
CA ALA A 11 -35.86 0.15 32.78
C ALA A 11 -36.69 0.31 31.50
N ALA A 12 -36.03 0.53 30.37
CA ALA A 12 -36.38 -0.13 29.10
C ALA A 12 -35.25 0.08 28.09
N LEU A 13 -34.56 -1.02 27.80
CA LEU A 13 -33.63 -1.19 26.69
C LEU A 13 -34.43 -1.16 25.38
N ALA A 14 -34.01 -0.33 24.42
CA ALA A 14 -34.37 -0.52 23.02
C ALA A 14 -33.26 0.04 22.12
N VAL A 15 -32.14 -0.67 22.05
CA VAL A 15 -31.18 -0.53 20.96
C VAL A 15 -31.82 -1.13 19.70
N THR A 16 -32.48 -0.32 18.87
CA THR A 16 -32.91 -0.76 17.54
C THR A 16 -31.66 -0.90 16.67
N GLY A 17 -31.07 -2.09 16.70
CA GLY A 17 -29.88 -2.45 15.95
C GLY A 17 -30.10 -2.33 14.45
N TRP A 18 -29.29 -1.49 13.82
CA TRP A 18 -29.12 -1.39 12.38
C TRP A 18 -28.49 -2.68 11.86
N ASN A 19 -29.28 -3.54 11.22
CA ASN A 19 -28.76 -4.77 10.62
C ASN A 19 -28.33 -4.50 9.17
N SER A 20 -27.04 -4.23 8.97
CA SER A 20 -26.40 -4.15 7.64
C SER A 20 -25.87 -5.54 7.25
N PRO A 21 -26.41 -6.21 6.22
CA PRO A 21 -25.81 -7.44 5.71
C PRO A 21 -24.56 -7.07 4.89
N SER A 22 -23.38 -7.25 5.50
CA SER A 22 -22.10 -7.24 4.79
C SER A 22 -22.07 -8.40 3.79
N GLY A 23 -22.26 -8.10 2.51
CA GLY A 23 -22.11 -9.07 1.43
C GLY A 23 -20.75 -9.77 1.48
N GLY A 24 -20.77 -11.10 1.41
CA GLY A 24 -19.59 -11.94 1.50
C GLY A 24 -18.60 -11.69 0.36
N ALA A 25 -17.34 -11.48 0.71
CA ALA A 25 -16.24 -11.43 -0.24
C ALA A 25 -15.74 -12.86 -0.54
N SER A 26 -15.67 -13.20 -1.83
CA SER A 26 -15.10 -14.46 -2.32
C SER A 26 -13.63 -14.57 -1.94
N ALA A 27 -13.32 -15.49 -1.04
CA ALA A 27 -11.95 -15.80 -0.64
C ALA A 27 -11.21 -16.53 -1.78
N HIS A 28 -10.16 -15.89 -2.29
CA HIS A 28 -9.19 -16.44 -3.25
C HIS A 28 -8.18 -17.39 -2.57
N PRO A 29 -7.59 -18.35 -3.31
CA PRO A 29 -6.58 -19.28 -2.80
C PRO A 29 -5.20 -18.60 -2.65
N GLY A 30 -5.09 -17.71 -1.67
CA GLY A 30 -3.86 -17.00 -1.32
C GLY A 30 -3.53 -17.15 0.16
N GLY A 31 -3.87 -18.31 0.73
CA GLY A 31 -3.89 -18.57 2.17
C GLY A 31 -2.68 -18.00 2.91
N LEU A 32 -2.96 -17.14 3.89
CA LEU A 32 -2.06 -16.82 4.98
C LEU A 32 -1.64 -18.10 5.71
N ASN A 33 -0.41 -18.13 6.21
CA ASN A 33 0.03 -19.20 7.11
C ASN A 33 -0.71 -19.13 8.45
N ALA A 34 -0.42 -20.07 9.36
CA ALA A 34 -1.03 -20.11 10.69
C ALA A 34 -0.83 -18.83 11.53
N GLN A 35 0.07 -17.94 11.11
CA GLN A 35 0.42 -16.68 11.77
C GLN A 35 -0.20 -15.45 11.06
N GLY A 36 -1.01 -15.64 10.01
CA GLY A 36 -1.60 -14.53 9.27
C GLY A 36 -0.71 -13.93 8.19
N CYS A 37 0.37 -14.61 7.79
CA CYS A 37 1.42 -14.07 6.93
C CYS A 37 1.57 -14.81 5.60
N HIS A 38 2.03 -14.10 4.56
CA HIS A 38 2.30 -14.72 3.25
C HIS A 38 3.40 -14.01 2.46
N ASN A 39 4.01 -14.75 1.52
CA ASN A 39 5.01 -14.25 0.57
C ASN A 39 4.35 -13.88 -0.76
N ASN A 40 4.59 -12.68 -1.27
CA ASN A 40 4.16 -12.28 -2.59
C ASN A 40 5.12 -12.85 -3.65
N ARG A 41 4.66 -13.84 -4.42
CA ARG A 41 5.49 -14.51 -5.44
C ARG A 41 6.08 -13.56 -6.48
N LYS A 42 5.44 -12.43 -6.75
CA LYS A 42 5.89 -11.47 -7.77
C LYS A 42 7.00 -10.54 -7.30
N THR A 43 7.05 -10.23 -6.00
CA THR A 43 8.04 -9.29 -5.44
C THR A 43 9.01 -9.96 -4.47
N GLY A 44 8.72 -11.18 -4.02
CA GLY A 44 9.44 -11.88 -2.96
C GLY A 44 9.16 -11.34 -1.55
N ASP A 45 8.23 -10.40 -1.39
CA ASP A 45 7.97 -9.71 -0.13
C ASP A 45 7.07 -10.52 0.82
N TYR A 46 7.48 -10.68 2.09
CA TYR A 46 6.71 -11.38 3.14
C TYR A 46 5.94 -10.39 3.99
N HIS A 47 4.61 -10.51 4.01
CA HIS A 47 3.77 -9.60 4.77
C HIS A 47 2.67 -10.32 5.56
N CYS A 48 2.36 -9.77 6.74
CA CYS A 48 1.43 -10.32 7.72
C CYS A 48 0.22 -9.40 7.91
N HIS A 49 -0.97 -9.99 8.06
CA HIS A 49 -2.21 -9.28 8.34
C HIS A 49 -2.73 -9.66 9.74
N GLY A 50 -2.66 -8.71 10.69
CA GLY A 50 -3.39 -8.80 11.97
C GLY A 50 -2.55 -9.13 13.21
N GLY A 51 -2.00 -8.08 13.83
CA GLY A 51 -1.39 -8.05 15.16
C GLY A 51 -0.86 -6.64 15.41
N ALA A 52 -1.28 -6.00 16.52
CA ALA A 52 -1.23 -4.55 16.73
C ALA A 52 0.12 -3.89 16.39
N ALA A 53 0.04 -2.87 15.52
CA ALA A 53 0.98 -1.78 15.34
C ALA A 53 2.46 -2.13 15.05
N ARG A 54 2.84 -1.81 13.80
CA ARG A 54 4.10 -1.17 13.34
C ARG A 54 4.77 -1.98 12.24
N SER A 55 4.38 -1.66 11.02
CA SER A 55 5.33 -1.25 9.99
C SER A 55 4.65 -0.19 9.16
N SER A 56 4.56 1.03 9.70
CA SER A 56 4.72 2.17 8.80
C SER A 56 6.07 1.92 8.12
N PRO A 57 6.17 1.89 6.78
CA PRO A 57 7.47 1.86 6.16
C PRO A 57 8.28 3.00 6.78
N PRO A 58 9.58 2.82 7.11
CA PRO A 58 10.40 3.99 7.36
C PRO A 58 10.15 4.90 6.16
N ALA A 59 9.72 6.12 6.43
CA ALA A 59 9.70 7.16 5.42
C ALA A 59 11.16 7.27 4.97
N SER A 60 11.47 6.56 3.87
CA SER A 60 12.73 6.67 3.18
C SER A 60 12.80 8.10 2.72
N ARG A 61 13.46 8.93 3.54
CA ARG A 61 13.97 10.24 3.14
C ARG A 61 14.56 10.05 1.74
N PRO A 62 14.24 10.91 0.76
CA PRO A 62 14.84 10.80 -0.55
C PRO A 62 16.34 10.94 -0.37
N GLN A 63 17.05 9.82 -0.45
CA GLN A 63 18.50 9.81 -0.38
C GLN A 63 19.00 10.22 -1.76
N SER A 64 18.82 11.50 -2.09
CA SER A 64 19.44 12.13 -3.25
C SER A 64 20.92 12.31 -2.94
N ARG A 65 21.67 11.21 -3.01
CA ARG A 65 23.12 11.19 -3.00
C ARG A 65 23.57 10.87 -4.43
N GLY A 66 23.53 11.88 -5.30
CA GLY A 66 24.23 11.88 -6.60
C GLY A 66 24.10 10.62 -7.46
N GLY A 67 23.00 9.87 -7.35
CA GLY A 67 22.76 8.65 -8.13
C GLY A 67 22.04 8.99 -9.43
N THR A 68 22.29 8.19 -10.47
CA THR A 68 21.46 8.25 -11.67
C THR A 68 20.01 7.91 -11.28
N PRO A 69 19.01 8.68 -11.75
CA PRO A 69 17.61 8.40 -11.46
C PRO A 69 17.26 7.01 -11.99
N TYR A 70 16.63 6.18 -11.16
CA TYR A 70 16.15 4.87 -11.58
C TYR A 70 14.69 4.97 -12.01
N TYR A 71 14.37 4.48 -13.20
CA TYR A 71 13.01 4.43 -13.72
C TYR A 71 12.56 2.98 -13.88
N ALA A 72 11.39 2.63 -13.36
CA ALA A 72 10.87 1.27 -13.46
C ALA A 72 10.44 0.92 -14.89
N ASN A 73 9.92 1.89 -15.65
CA ASN A 73 9.43 1.70 -17.01
C ASN A 73 9.33 3.03 -17.77
N CYS A 74 9.15 2.95 -19.09
CA CYS A 74 9.07 4.13 -19.96
C CYS A 74 7.89 5.07 -19.69
N SER A 75 6.81 4.61 -19.05
CA SER A 75 5.71 5.49 -18.67
C SER A 75 6.14 6.48 -17.60
N GLU A 76 7.01 6.06 -16.67
CA GLU A 76 7.59 6.92 -15.64
C GLU A 76 8.51 7.97 -16.27
N VAL A 77 9.38 7.55 -17.19
CA VAL A 77 10.29 8.43 -17.95
C VAL A 77 9.51 9.50 -18.72
N ARG A 78 8.41 9.12 -19.36
CA ARG A 78 7.51 10.04 -20.08
C ARG A 78 6.74 10.95 -19.14
N ALA A 79 6.26 10.44 -18.01
CA ALA A 79 5.55 11.23 -17.00
C ALA A 79 6.43 12.35 -16.42
N VAL A 80 7.75 12.14 -16.34
CA VAL A 80 8.71 13.18 -15.91
C VAL A 80 9.32 13.98 -17.06
N GLY A 81 8.88 13.74 -18.30
CA GLY A 81 9.35 14.49 -19.49
C GLY A 81 10.82 14.28 -19.83
N LYS A 82 11.39 13.10 -19.51
CA LYS A 82 12.80 12.76 -19.78
C LYS A 82 12.98 11.88 -21.02
N ALA A 83 11.91 11.39 -21.62
CA ALA A 83 11.98 10.58 -22.83
C ALA A 83 12.20 11.45 -24.08
N PRO A 84 12.97 10.98 -25.08
CA PRO A 84 13.73 9.73 -25.10
C PRO A 84 15.06 9.83 -24.33
N LEU A 85 15.44 8.75 -23.65
CA LEU A 85 16.75 8.66 -22.97
C LEU A 85 17.79 8.05 -23.91
N ARG A 86 19.02 8.56 -23.92
CA ARG A 86 20.11 8.02 -24.74
C ARG A 86 21.10 7.25 -23.89
N ARG A 87 21.81 6.30 -24.49
CA ARG A 87 22.89 5.57 -23.80
C ARG A 87 23.90 6.56 -23.22
N GLY A 88 24.08 6.53 -21.90
CA GLY A 88 24.93 7.45 -21.15
C GLY A 88 24.17 8.57 -20.42
N ASP A 89 22.89 8.78 -20.73
CA ASP A 89 22.06 9.71 -19.98
C ASP A 89 21.81 9.21 -18.56
N PRO A 90 21.68 10.13 -17.59
CA PRO A 90 21.30 9.79 -16.23
C PRO A 90 19.91 9.13 -16.22
N GLY A 91 19.91 7.84 -15.87
CA GLY A 91 18.71 7.01 -15.79
C GLY A 91 18.39 6.22 -17.05
N TYR A 92 19.26 6.27 -18.08
CA TYR A 92 19.26 5.22 -19.09
C TYR A 92 19.54 3.87 -18.44
N ALA A 93 18.76 2.87 -18.82
CA ALA A 93 18.99 1.49 -18.44
C ALA A 93 18.56 0.58 -19.60
N PRO A 94 19.26 -0.54 -19.87
CA PRO A 94 18.96 -1.42 -21.00
C PRO A 94 17.54 -1.99 -20.98
N HIS A 95 16.88 -2.07 -19.82
CA HIS A 95 15.48 -2.52 -19.73
C HIS A 95 14.47 -1.50 -20.27
N LEU A 96 14.89 -0.25 -20.50
CA LEU A 96 14.07 0.84 -21.05
C LEU A 96 14.22 0.97 -22.57
N ASP A 97 15.23 0.33 -23.14
CA ASP A 97 15.59 0.31 -24.57
C ASP A 97 15.18 -1.05 -25.15
N ARG A 98 13.98 -1.12 -25.71
CA ARG A 98 13.32 -2.39 -26.04
C ARG A 98 14.02 -3.12 -27.18
N ASP A 99 14.54 -2.38 -28.15
CA ASP A 99 15.20 -2.86 -29.35
C ASP A 99 16.74 -2.73 -29.29
N ASN A 100 17.27 -2.12 -28.23
CA ASN A 100 18.70 -2.02 -27.90
C ASN A 100 19.50 -1.16 -28.89
N ASP A 101 18.87 -0.18 -29.53
CA ASP A 101 19.50 0.70 -30.51
C ASP A 101 20.27 1.87 -29.86
N GLY A 102 20.13 2.04 -28.54
CA GLY A 102 20.74 3.12 -27.75
C GLY A 102 19.79 4.28 -27.45
N ILE A 103 18.52 4.15 -27.81
CA ILE A 103 17.43 5.07 -27.53
C ILE A 103 16.42 4.33 -26.64
N ALA A 104 16.16 4.84 -25.46
CA ALA A 104 15.16 4.30 -24.56
C ALA A 104 13.88 5.14 -24.63
N CYS A 105 12.75 4.45 -24.58
CA CYS A 105 11.42 5.03 -24.48
C CYS A 105 10.97 5.92 -25.65
N GLU A 106 11.39 5.57 -26.87
CA GLU A 106 10.78 6.08 -28.11
C GLU A 106 9.29 5.74 -28.28
#